data_AF-A0A356X8H0-F1
#
_entry.id   AF-A0A356X8H0-F1
#
_cell.length_a   1.000
_cell.length_b   1.000
_cell.length_c   1.000
_cell.angle_alpha   90.00
_cell.angle_beta   90.00
_cell.angle_gamma   90.00
#
_symmetry.space_group_name_H-M   'P 1'
#
loop_
_entity.id
_entity.type
_entity.pdbx_description
1 polymer ?
#
loop_
_entity_poly.entity_id
_entity_poly.type
_entity_poly.pdbx_seq_one_letter_code
_entity_poly.pdbx_strand_id
1 'polypeptide(L)' 'MRSLTFLLIISGLMLGACQPKETIPEPSSEDVDAVLNDWHAAAAEGDFERYFNHFENDSSIFMGT' A
#
# COMPACT_ATOMS: atom_id res chain seq x y z
N MET A 1 41.36 10.78 14.37
CA MET A 1 40.91 10.25 13.05
C MET A 1 39.61 9.45 13.15
N ARG A 2 39.47 8.49 14.07
CA ARG A 2 38.24 7.67 14.26
C ARG A 2 36.96 8.49 14.54
N SER A 3 37.09 9.57 15.31
CA SER A 3 35.96 10.48 15.62
C SER A 3 35.49 11.31 14.41
N LEU A 4 36.40 11.69 13.49
CA LEU A 4 36.01 12.38 12.24
C LEU A 4 35.24 11.45 11.28
N THR A 5 35.60 10.17 11.25
CA THR A 5 34.90 9.18 10.42
C THR A 5 33.46 8.97 10.88
N PHE A 6 33.20 8.93 12.20
CA PHE A 6 31.84 8.85 12.74
C PHE A 6 31.00 10.09 12.42
N LEU A 7 31.60 11.28 12.46
CA LEU A 7 30.91 12.53 12.14
C LEU A 7 30.45 12.58 10.67
N LEU A 8 31.29 12.09 9.76
CA LEU A 8 30.99 11.97 8.33
C LEU A 8 29.84 10.99 8.04
N ILE A 9 29.80 9.85 8.74
CA ILE A 9 28.74 8.85 8.58
C ILE A 9 27.39 9.40 9.07
N ILE A 10 27.37 10.06 10.22
CA ILE A 10 26.15 10.65 10.79
C ILE A 10 25.64 11.79 9.88
N SER A 11 26.52 12.62 9.35
CA SER A 11 26.15 13.68 8.41
C SER A 11 25.58 13.14 7.09
N GLY A 12 26.11 12.01 6.60
CA GLY A 12 25.58 11.34 5.40
C GLY A 12 24.19 10.73 5.63
N LEU A 13 23.95 10.16 6.81
CA LEU A 13 22.67 9.54 7.17
C LEU A 13 21.51 10.56 7.24
N MET A 14 21.80 11.79 7.68
CA MET A 14 20.79 12.85 7.81
C MET A 14 20.30 13.38 6.46
N LEU A 15 21.10 13.26 5.39
CA LEU A 15 20.73 13.75 4.05
C LEU A 15 19.75 12.81 3.32
N GLY A 16 19.62 11.55 3.74
CA GLY A 16 18.69 10.58 3.13
C GLY A 16 17.29 10.57 3.74
N ALA A 17 17.07 11.24 4.87
CA ALA A 17 15.81 11.15 5.62
C ALA A 17 14.68 12.05 5.06
N CYS A 18 15.01 13.05 4.25
CA CYS A 18 14.03 13.93 3.61
C CYS A 18 13.83 13.53 2.14
N GLN A 19 13.25 12.36 1.89
CA GLN A 19 12.63 12.12 0.59
C GLN A 19 11.22 12.74 0.61
N PRO A 20 10.84 13.51 -0.42
CA PRO A 20 9.46 13.95 -0.56
C PRO A 20 8.58 12.71 -0.64
N LYS A 21 7.67 12.57 0.32
CA LYS A 21 6.66 11.50 0.29
C LYS A 21 5.80 11.74 -0.94
N GLU A 22 5.81 10.82 -1.90
CA GLU A 22 4.84 10.84 -2.98
C GLU A 22 3.45 10.90 -2.35
N THR A 23 2.73 11.98 -2.66
CA THR A 23 1.38 12.17 -2.16
C THR A 23 0.48 11.42 -3.12
N ILE A 24 0.22 10.16 -2.80
CA ILE A 24 -0.80 9.37 -3.49
C ILE A 24 -2.15 10.04 -3.16
N PRO A 25 -2.93 10.47 -4.15
CA PRO A 25 -4.27 10.99 -3.90
C PRO A 25 -5.10 9.94 -3.18
N GLU A 26 -5.79 10.34 -2.11
CA GLU A 26 -6.78 9.48 -1.47
C GLU A 26 -7.90 9.17 -2.46
N PRO A 27 -8.38 7.92 -2.53
CA PRO A 27 -9.49 7.55 -3.41
C PRO A 27 -10.76 8.30 -3.02
N SER A 28 -11.60 8.62 -4.01
CA SER A 28 -12.92 9.18 -3.75
C SER A 28 -13.86 8.12 -3.17
N SER A 29 -14.97 8.55 -2.57
CA SER A 29 -16.05 7.63 -2.15
C SER A 29 -16.55 6.78 -3.31
N GLU A 30 -16.70 7.39 -4.49
CA GLU A 30 -17.17 6.74 -5.69
C GLU A 30 -16.21 5.64 -6.18
N ASP A 31 -14.90 5.86 -6.06
CA ASP A 31 -13.90 4.85 -6.41
C ASP A 31 -13.96 3.64 -5.47
N VAL A 32 -14.14 3.89 -4.16
CA VAL A 32 -14.30 2.83 -3.16
C VAL A 32 -15.59 2.05 -3.40
N ASP A 33 -16.70 2.73 -3.64
CA ASP A 33 -17.99 2.11 -3.93
C ASP A 33 -17.93 1.24 -5.18
N ALA A 34 -17.22 1.67 -6.22
CA ALA A 34 -17.04 0.89 -7.44
C ALA A 34 -16.36 -0.45 -7.17
N VAL A 35 -15.25 -0.45 -6.41
CA VAL A 35 -14.53 -1.68 -6.03
C VAL A 35 -15.41 -2.61 -5.20
N LEU A 36 -16.09 -2.07 -4.19
CA LEU A 36 -16.94 -2.88 -3.30
C LEU A 36 -18.14 -3.49 -4.04
N ASN A 37 -18.76 -2.74 -4.95
CA ASN A 37 -19.86 -3.27 -5.76
C ASN A 37 -19.39 -4.39 -6.69
N ASP A 38 -18.22 -4.24 -7.32
CA ASP A 38 -17.63 -5.25 -8.20
C ASP A 38 -17.28 -6.53 -7.42
N TRP A 39 -16.67 -6.36 -6.25
CA TRP A 39 -16.32 -7.45 -5.35
C TRP A 39 -17.55 -8.25 -4.89
N HIS A 40 -18.65 -7.57 -4.54
CA HIS A 40 -19.92 -8.24 -4.22
C HIS A 40 -20.55 -8.95 -5.42
N ALA A 41 -20.47 -8.36 -6.62
CA ALA A 41 -20.98 -9.00 -7.83
C ALA A 41 -20.21 -10.28 -8.17
N ALA A 42 -18.87 -10.23 -8.12
CA ALA A 42 -18.02 -11.41 -8.32
C ALA A 42 -18.34 -12.52 -7.30
N ALA A 43 -18.56 -12.16 -6.03
CA ALA A 43 -18.99 -13.12 -5.01
C ALA A 43 -20.35 -13.77 -5.34
N ALA A 44 -21.33 -12.97 -5.77
CA ALA A 44 -22.66 -13.46 -6.13
C ALA A 44 -22.65 -14.37 -7.36
N GLU A 45 -21.73 -14.15 -8.29
CA GLU A 45 -21.54 -14.94 -9.51
C GLU A 45 -20.68 -16.19 -9.29
N GLY A 46 -20.02 -16.31 -8.12
CA GLY A 46 -19.04 -17.38 -7.86
C GLY A 46 -17.74 -17.23 -8.66
N ASP A 47 -17.41 -16.01 -9.08
CA ASP A 47 -16.19 -15.68 -9.82
C ASP A 47 -15.03 -15.49 -8.85
N PHE A 48 -14.36 -16.58 -8.50
CA PHE A 48 -13.26 -16.60 -7.54
C PHE A 48 -12.06 -15.76 -7.99
N GLU A 49 -11.73 -15.78 -9.29
CA GLU A 49 -10.56 -15.07 -9.79
C GLU A 49 -10.76 -13.56 -9.63
N ARG A 50 -11.91 -13.03 -10.10
CA ARG A 50 -12.24 -11.61 -9.94
C ARG A 50 -12.40 -11.22 -8.48
N TYR A 51 -13.03 -12.06 -7.67
CA TYR A 51 -13.22 -11.80 -6.25
C TYR A 51 -11.89 -11.61 -5.50
N PHE A 52 -10.94 -12.53 -5.69
CA PHE A 52 -9.65 -12.45 -5.00
C PHE A 52 -8.69 -11.45 -5.65
N ASN A 53 -8.85 -11.12 -6.93
CA ASN A 53 -8.04 -10.08 -7.59
C ASN A 53 -8.30 -8.66 -7.07
N HIS A 54 -9.37 -8.43 -6.32
CA HIS A 54 -9.59 -7.16 -5.60
C HIS A 54 -8.71 -7.01 -4.35
N PHE A 55 -8.01 -8.06 -3.93
CA PHE A 55 -7.12 -8.00 -2.78
C PHE A 55 -5.80 -7.38 -3.21
N GLU A 56 -5.26 -6.49 -2.39
CA GLU A 56 -4.04 -5.75 -2.74
C GLU A 56 -2.82 -6.67 -2.87
N ASN A 57 -2.74 -7.69 -2.00
CA ASN A 57 -1.73 -8.76 -2.05
C ASN A 57 -2.09 -9.93 -1.12
N ASP A 58 -1.21 -10.94 -1.06
CA ASP A 58 -1.34 -12.16 -0.23
C ASP A 58 -1.40 -11.91 1.28
N SER A 59 -1.06 -10.71 1.75
CA SER A 59 -1.20 -10.32 3.17
C SER A 59 -2.59 -9.76 3.49
N SER A 60 -3.45 -9.61 2.49
CA SER A 60 -4.83 -9.16 2.67
C SER A 60 -5.63 -10.18 3.47
N ILE A 61 -6.48 -9.70 4.38
CA ILE A 61 -7.27 -10.57 5.26
C ILE A 61 -8.61 -10.91 4.59
N PHE A 62 -8.80 -12.19 4.28
CA PHE A 62 -10.10 -12.72 3.88
C PHE A 62 -10.95 -13.01 5.12
N MET A 63 -12.14 -12.40 5.19
CA MET A 63 -13.15 -12.67 6.22
C MET A 63 -14.37 -13.34 5.59
N GLY A 64 -14.30 -14.66 5.44
CA GLY A 64 -15.44 -15.50 5.03
C GLY A 64 -16.09 -16.22 6.21
N THR A 65 -17.28 -16.77 5.99
CA THR A 65 -17.98 -17.70 6.90
C THR A 65 -17.91 -19.13 6.37
#